data_AF-A0A142VUE5-F1
#
_entry.id   AF-A0A142VUE5-F1
#
_cell.length_a   1.000
_cell.length_b   1.000
_cell.length_c   1.000
_cell.angle_alpha   90.00
_cell.angle_beta   90.00
_cell.angle_gamma   90.00
#
_symmetry.space_group_name_H-M   'P 1'
#
loop_
_entity.id
_entity.type
_entity.pdbx_description
1 polymer ?
#
loop_
_entity_poly.entity_id
_entity_poly.type
_entity_poly.pdbx_seq_one_letter_code
_entity_poly.pdbx_strand_id
1 'polypeptide(L)'
;MTLIHQLMLATLVVGTTVIVHLVGLAILLAVLRRYRRAERRVLIVLLNGAAILVAAFGLFALHSVEIWIWAGVFQWLGAFADFEHALYFSTSTYVTIGYGDIVLPPGLRILGAIEGASGIILIGWSTAFFFSIVDRMKLLERHFDADHPR
;
A
#
# COMPACT_ATOMS: atom_id res chain seq x y z
N MET A 1 1.97 15.38 -24.38
CA MET A 1 2.14 16.27 -23.21
C MET A 1 3.57 16.76 -23.14
N THR A 2 3.82 18.02 -22.74
CA THR A 2 5.19 18.48 -22.47
C THR A 2 5.71 17.91 -21.14
N LEU A 3 7.02 18.01 -20.89
CA LEU A 3 7.64 17.53 -19.65
C LEU A 3 7.02 18.19 -18.40
N ILE A 4 6.81 19.51 -18.44
CA ILE A 4 6.24 20.27 -17.31
C ILE A 4 4.84 19.74 -16.96
N HIS A 5 4.00 19.45 -17.95
CA HIS A 5 2.67 18.87 -17.72
C HIS A 5 2.75 17.49 -17.08
N GLN A 6 3.71 16.64 -17.50
CA GLN A 6 3.92 15.33 -16.87
C GLN A 6 4.36 15.47 -15.41
N LEU A 7 5.29 16.38 -15.10
CA LEU A 7 5.76 16.61 -13.73
C LEU A 7 4.64 17.14 -12.84
N MET A 8 3.88 18.13 -13.29
CA MET A 8 2.74 18.68 -12.54
C MET A 8 1.68 17.60 -12.24
N LEU A 9 1.31 16.81 -13.26
CA LEU A 9 0.34 15.73 -13.09
C LEU A 9 0.88 14.65 -12.14
N ALA A 10 2.13 14.23 -12.32
CA ALA A 10 2.73 13.23 -11.45
C ALA A 10 2.79 13.70 -9.99
N THR A 11 3.17 14.96 -9.73
CA THR A 11 3.16 15.53 -8.38
C THR A 11 1.76 15.53 -7.77
N LEU A 12 0.73 15.87 -8.54
CA LEU A 12 -0.65 15.84 -8.07
C LEU A 12 -1.09 14.40 -7.71
N VAL A 13 -0.79 13.44 -8.57
CA VAL A 13 -1.15 12.03 -8.36
C VAL A 13 -0.39 11.45 -7.18
N VAL A 14 0.91 11.71 -7.06
CA VAL A 14 1.73 11.32 -5.90
C VAL A 14 1.19 11.95 -4.61
N GLY A 15 0.86 13.24 -4.61
CA GLY A 15 0.26 13.89 -3.45
C GLY A 15 -1.05 13.22 -3.03
N THR A 16 -1.87 12.86 -4.02
CA THR A 16 -3.15 12.14 -3.81
C THR A 16 -2.91 10.76 -3.23
N THR A 17 -2.01 9.95 -3.80
CA THR A 17 -1.72 8.60 -3.30
C THR A 17 -1.09 8.63 -1.91
N VAL A 18 -0.21 9.59 -1.62
CA VAL A 18 0.35 9.78 -0.27
C VAL A 18 -0.73 10.11 0.76
N ILE A 19 -1.69 10.99 0.43
CA ILE A 19 -2.81 11.30 1.32
C ILE A 19 -3.68 10.06 1.54
N VAL A 20 -4.03 9.34 0.47
CA VAL A 20 -4.79 8.08 0.54
C VAL A 20 -4.06 7.08 1.43
N HIS A 21 -2.74 6.94 1.26
CA HIS A 21 -1.91 6.06 2.05
C HIS A 21 -1.97 6.38 3.54
N LEU A 22 -1.74 7.65 3.90
CA LEU A 22 -1.78 8.14 5.28
C LEU A 22 -3.14 7.89 5.93
N VAL A 23 -4.22 8.22 5.24
CA VAL A 23 -5.59 7.98 5.71
C VAL A 23 -5.86 6.49 5.86
N GLY A 24 -5.45 5.67 4.89
CA GLY A 24 -5.58 4.22 4.92
C GLY A 24 -4.86 3.59 6.11
N LEU A 25 -3.61 3.97 6.36
CA LEU A 25 -2.85 3.51 7.52
C LEU A 25 -3.50 3.95 8.84
N ALA A 26 -4.03 5.18 8.92
CA ALA A 26 -4.72 5.68 10.10
C ALA A 26 -6.01 4.88 10.38
N ILE A 27 -6.80 4.59 9.35
CA ILE A 27 -8.01 3.75 9.44
C ILE A 27 -7.63 2.34 9.87
N LEU A 28 -6.63 1.74 9.23
CA LEU A 28 -6.16 0.39 9.55
C LEU A 28 -5.69 0.30 11.01
N LEU A 29 -4.94 1.29 11.49
CA LEU A 29 -4.52 1.36 12.88
C LEU A 29 -5.71 1.51 13.85
N ALA A 30 -6.72 2.31 13.50
CA ALA A 30 -7.93 2.45 14.31
C ALA A 30 -8.71 1.12 14.41
N VAL A 31 -8.84 0.40 13.29
CA VAL A 31 -9.45 -0.94 13.23
C VAL A 31 -8.68 -1.91 14.13
N LEU A 32 -7.36 -2.00 13.97
CA LEU A 32 -6.51 -2.88 14.78
C LEU A 32 -6.59 -2.55 16.29
N ARG A 33 -6.68 -1.27 16.66
CA ARG A 33 -6.85 -0.84 18.06
C ARG A 33 -8.21 -1.27 18.64
N ARG A 34 -9.27 -1.28 17.83
CA ARG A 34 -10.62 -1.67 18.26
C ARG A 34 -10.72 -3.14 18.67
N TYR A 35 -9.99 -4.01 17.98
CA TYR A 35 -9.93 -5.45 18.27
C TYR A 35 -9.19 -5.78 19.58
N ARG A 36 -8.26 -4.93 20.02
CA ARG A 36 -7.41 -5.19 21.20
C ARG A 36 -8.08 -4.93 22.56
N ARG A 37 -9.37 -4.55 22.60
CA ARG A 37 -10.12 -4.30 23.85
C ARG A 37 -10.78 -5.56 24.45
N ALA A 38 -10.49 -6.76 23.98
CA ALA A 38 -11.08 -8.01 24.49
C ALA A 38 -10.11 -8.78 25.41
N GLU A 39 -10.57 -9.13 26.63
CA GLU A 39 -9.72 -9.38 27.81
C GLU A 39 -9.55 -10.88 28.17
N ARG A 40 -9.22 -11.78 27.22
CA ARG A 40 -8.99 -13.21 27.52
C ARG A 40 -7.73 -13.80 26.88
N ARG A 41 -6.91 -14.53 27.65
CA ARG A 41 -5.60 -15.10 27.26
C ARG A 41 -5.61 -15.97 25.98
N VAL A 42 -6.62 -16.82 25.77
CA VAL A 42 -6.76 -17.64 24.54
C VAL A 42 -7.17 -16.78 23.34
N LEU A 43 -7.86 -15.67 23.58
CA LEU A 43 -8.15 -14.68 22.55
C LEU A 43 -6.85 -14.00 22.08
N ILE A 44 -5.84 -13.80 22.93
CA ILE A 44 -4.65 -12.98 22.57
C ILE A 44 -3.87 -13.56 21.39
N VAL A 45 -3.59 -14.87 21.34
CA VAL A 45 -2.86 -15.49 20.23
C VAL A 45 -3.68 -15.50 18.93
N LEU A 46 -4.98 -15.84 19.02
CA LEU A 46 -5.89 -15.79 17.87
C LEU A 46 -6.12 -14.35 17.36
N LEU A 47 -6.19 -13.38 18.27
CA LEU A 47 -6.30 -11.94 17.96
C LEU A 47 -5.01 -11.39 17.35
N ASN A 48 -3.83 -11.89 17.76
CA ASN A 48 -2.56 -11.53 17.14
C ASN A 48 -2.51 -12.04 15.69
N GLY A 49 -2.88 -13.30 15.45
CA GLY A 49 -2.99 -13.85 14.10
C GLY A 49 -4.01 -13.10 13.22
N ALA A 50 -5.18 -12.79 13.78
CA ALA A 50 -6.20 -11.99 13.10
C ALA A 50 -5.71 -10.55 12.80
N ALA A 51 -4.96 -9.93 13.70
CA ALA A 51 -4.38 -8.60 13.49
C ALA A 51 -3.36 -8.59 12.34
N ILE A 52 -2.53 -9.63 12.22
CA ILE A 52 -1.61 -9.81 11.08
C ILE A 52 -2.39 -9.94 9.78
N LEU A 53 -3.43 -10.77 9.74
CA LEU A 53 -4.26 -10.95 8.54
C LEU A 53 -4.97 -9.65 8.15
N VAL A 54 -5.58 -8.96 9.11
CA VAL A 54 -6.24 -7.67 8.87
C VAL A 54 -5.24 -6.64 8.36
N ALA A 55 -4.03 -6.58 8.93
CA ALA A 55 -2.98 -5.70 8.45
C ALA A 55 -2.55 -6.04 7.02
N ALA A 56 -2.30 -7.32 6.73
CA ALA A 56 -1.86 -7.76 5.40
C ALA A 56 -2.90 -7.46 4.32
N PHE A 57 -4.16 -7.87 4.53
CA PHE A 57 -5.24 -7.60 3.58
C PHE A 57 -5.57 -6.10 3.50
N GLY A 58 -5.49 -5.37 4.62
CA GLY A 58 -5.71 -3.93 4.66
C GLY A 58 -4.67 -3.17 3.83
N LEU A 59 -3.38 -3.53 3.96
CA LEU A 59 -2.31 -2.95 3.15
C LEU A 59 -2.43 -3.33 1.68
N PHE A 60 -2.80 -4.58 1.37
CA PHE A 60 -3.05 -5.01 -0.01
C PHE A 60 -4.19 -4.22 -0.65
N ALA A 61 -5.30 -4.03 0.07
CA ALA A 61 -6.43 -3.22 -0.39
C ALA A 61 -6.05 -1.75 -0.57
N LEU A 62 -5.28 -1.19 0.37
CA LEU A 62 -4.80 0.20 0.29
C LEU A 62 -3.94 0.43 -0.95
N HIS A 63 -2.95 -0.42 -1.19
CA HIS A 63 -2.13 -0.35 -2.40
C HIS A 63 -2.92 -0.60 -3.67
N SER A 64 -3.93 -1.49 -3.64
CA SER A 64 -4.82 -1.68 -4.79
C SER A 64 -5.55 -0.38 -5.16
N VAL A 65 -6.04 0.37 -4.17
CA VAL A 65 -6.68 1.68 -4.42
C VAL A 65 -5.69 2.68 -5.03
N GLU A 66 -4.45 2.73 -4.53
CA GLU A 66 -3.41 3.61 -5.07
C GLU A 66 -3.03 3.27 -6.52
N ILE A 67 -2.94 1.97 -6.82
CA ILE A 67 -2.75 1.46 -8.19
C ILE A 67 -3.94 1.86 -9.07
N TRP A 68 -5.18 1.73 -8.58
CA TRP A 68 -6.35 2.12 -9.36
C TRP A 68 -6.41 3.63 -9.65
N ILE A 69 -5.89 4.46 -8.74
CA ILE A 69 -5.76 5.90 -8.99
C ILE A 69 -4.81 6.15 -10.17
N TRP A 70 -3.65 5.49 -10.21
CA TRP A 70 -2.72 5.59 -11.33
C TRP A 70 -3.30 5.03 -12.63
N ALA A 71 -3.88 3.83 -12.59
CA ALA A 71 -4.57 3.21 -13.72
C ALA A 71 -5.68 4.12 -14.28
N GLY A 72 -6.46 4.75 -13.41
CA GLY A 72 -7.49 5.71 -13.79
C GLY A 72 -6.93 6.95 -14.50
N VAL A 73 -5.76 7.44 -14.08
CA VAL A 73 -5.05 8.53 -14.76
C VAL A 73 -4.61 8.10 -16.16
N PHE A 74 -4.06 6.89 -16.31
CA PHE A 74 -3.67 6.38 -17.64
C PHE A 74 -4.87 6.15 -18.56
N GLN A 75 -5.98 5.67 -18.01
CA GLN A 75 -7.24 5.52 -18.74
C GLN A 75 -7.77 6.89 -19.20
N TRP A 76 -7.75 7.90 -18.31
CA TRP A 76 -8.19 9.26 -18.64
C TRP A 76 -7.32 9.90 -19.73
N LEU A 77 -6.02 9.64 -19.72
CA LEU A 77 -5.08 10.10 -20.75
C LEU A 77 -5.18 9.33 -22.07
N GLY A 78 -5.99 8.25 -22.14
CA GLY A 78 -6.07 7.37 -23.30
C GLY A 78 -4.74 6.70 -23.62
N ALA A 79 -3.96 6.36 -22.58
CA ALA A 79 -2.62 5.80 -22.74
C ALA A 79 -2.64 4.37 -23.32
N PHE A 80 -3.76 3.65 -23.14
CA PHE A 80 -3.96 2.27 -23.59
C PHE A 80 -5.36 2.09 -24.21
N ALA A 81 -5.58 0.92 -24.83
CA ALA A 81 -6.83 0.59 -25.52
C ALA A 81 -8.02 0.40 -24.57
N ASP A 82 -7.76 -0.15 -23.38
CA ASP A 82 -8.77 -0.43 -22.36
C ASP A 82 -8.19 -0.28 -20.95
N PHE A 83 -9.10 -0.39 -19.97
CA PHE A 83 -8.75 -0.26 -18.56
C PHE A 83 -7.93 -1.44 -18.05
N GLU A 84 -8.07 -2.63 -18.64
CA GLU A 84 -7.30 -3.81 -18.23
C GLU A 84 -5.81 -3.58 -18.48
N HIS A 85 -5.43 -3.08 -19.66
CA HIS A 85 -4.05 -2.72 -19.98
C HIS A 85 -3.52 -1.60 -19.08
N ALA A 86 -4.35 -0.59 -18.77
CA ALA A 86 -3.96 0.49 -17.88
C ALA A 86 -3.70 0.00 -16.45
N LEU A 87 -4.57 -0.88 -15.94
CA LEU A 87 -4.44 -1.50 -14.64
C LEU A 87 -3.26 -2.46 -14.58
N TYR A 88 -3.04 -3.26 -15.62
CA TYR A 88 -1.90 -4.16 -15.73
C TYR A 88 -0.58 -3.41 -15.73
N PHE A 89 -0.45 -2.38 -16.58
CA PHE A 89 0.73 -1.52 -16.62
C PHE A 89 0.98 -0.85 -15.27
N SER A 90 -0.06 -0.25 -14.67
CA SER A 90 0.04 0.44 -13.39
C SER A 90 0.46 -0.51 -12.27
N THR A 91 -0.15 -1.70 -12.19
CA THR A 91 0.21 -2.73 -11.20
C THR A 91 1.68 -3.12 -11.34
N SER A 92 2.10 -3.49 -12.55
CA SER A 92 3.48 -3.93 -12.85
C SER A 92 4.51 -2.84 -12.57
N THR A 93 4.19 -1.59 -12.88
CA THR A 93 5.06 -0.43 -12.67
C THR A 93 5.15 -0.05 -11.20
N TYR A 94 4.01 0.09 -10.51
CA TYR A 94 3.92 0.48 -9.11
C TYR A 94 4.67 -0.50 -8.20
N VAL A 95 4.52 -1.80 -8.44
CA VAL A 95 5.21 -2.85 -7.65
C VAL A 95 6.60 -3.19 -8.22
N THR A 96 7.08 -2.43 -9.20
CA THR A 96 8.43 -2.53 -9.79
C THR A 96 8.76 -3.87 -10.46
N ILE A 97 7.75 -4.59 -10.95
CA ILE A 97 7.97 -5.81 -11.74
C ILE A 97 8.49 -5.47 -13.13
N GLY A 98 7.82 -4.56 -13.84
CA GLY A 98 8.29 -4.02 -15.12
C GLY A 98 8.49 -5.05 -16.23
N TYR A 99 7.53 -5.96 -16.44
CA TYR A 99 7.59 -7.01 -17.47
C TYR A 99 8.00 -6.50 -18.88
N GLY A 100 7.61 -5.27 -19.23
CA GLY A 100 8.08 -4.58 -20.43
C GLY A 100 7.35 -4.99 -21.72
N ASP A 101 6.35 -5.84 -21.62
CA ASP A 101 5.41 -6.23 -22.68
C ASP A 101 4.44 -5.09 -23.05
N ILE A 102 4.03 -4.28 -22.07
CA ILE A 102 3.25 -3.05 -22.26
C ILE A 102 4.01 -1.87 -21.67
N VAL A 103 4.14 -0.78 -22.43
CA VAL A 103 4.86 0.44 -22.02
C VAL A 103 4.12 1.71 -22.44
N LEU A 104 4.30 2.78 -21.66
CA LEU A 104 3.75 4.09 -21.99
C LEU A 104 4.39 4.68 -23.27
N PRO A 105 3.60 5.38 -24.11
CA PRO A 105 4.12 6.01 -25.33
C PRO A 105 5.10 7.16 -25.03
N PRO A 106 5.94 7.59 -25.99
CA PRO A 106 7.02 8.57 -25.82
C PRO A 106 6.68 9.94 -25.19
N GLY A 107 5.41 10.28 -24.94
CA GLY A 107 4.99 11.52 -24.27
C GLY A 107 4.48 11.36 -22.83
N LEU A 108 4.48 10.13 -22.28
CA LEU A 108 3.94 9.81 -20.95
C LEU A 108 4.93 9.05 -20.06
N ARG A 109 6.11 8.68 -20.57
CA ARG A 109 7.07 7.79 -19.89
C ARG A 109 7.53 8.29 -18.52
N ILE A 110 7.56 9.60 -18.29
CA ILE A 110 7.94 10.18 -16.98
C ILE A 110 6.89 9.85 -15.92
N LEU A 111 5.61 9.75 -16.30
CA LEU A 111 4.55 9.34 -15.37
C LEU A 111 4.80 7.92 -14.85
N GLY A 112 5.08 6.96 -15.73
CA GLY A 112 5.39 5.59 -15.32
C GLY A 112 6.65 5.49 -14.45
N ALA A 113 7.70 6.26 -14.77
CA ALA A 113 8.91 6.31 -13.93
C ALA A 113 8.60 6.83 -12.52
N ILE A 114 7.78 7.88 -12.41
CA ILE A 114 7.38 8.45 -11.12
C ILE A 114 6.41 7.54 -10.38
N GLU A 115 5.51 6.84 -11.07
CA GLU A 115 4.64 5.83 -10.47
C GLU A 115 5.46 4.73 -9.81
N GLY A 116 6.46 4.17 -10.50
CA GLY A 116 7.33 3.14 -9.93
C GLY A 116 8.09 3.64 -8.69
N ALA A 117 8.59 4.88 -8.73
CA ALA A 117 9.21 5.51 -7.57
C ALA A 117 8.22 5.75 -6.41
N SER A 118 6.99 6.15 -6.72
CA SER A 118 5.91 6.31 -5.74
C SER A 118 5.58 4.97 -5.09
N GLY A 119 5.42 3.92 -5.89
CA GLY A 119 5.02 2.60 -5.40
C GLY A 119 6.07 1.96 -4.50
N ILE A 120 7.35 1.98 -4.89
CA ILE A 120 8.41 1.42 -4.05
C ILE A 120 8.52 2.15 -2.69
N ILE A 121 8.33 3.47 -2.66
CA ILE A 121 8.35 4.27 -1.42
C ILE A 121 7.18 3.89 -0.51
N LEU A 122 5.95 3.84 -1.05
CA LEU A 122 4.76 3.51 -0.27
C LEU A 122 4.77 2.04 0.22
N ILE A 123 5.24 1.10 -0.60
CA ILE A 123 5.45 -0.29 -0.18
C ILE A 123 6.50 -0.39 0.93
N GLY A 124 7.59 0.38 0.83
CA GLY A 124 8.60 0.48 1.88
C GLY A 124 8.01 0.99 3.21
N TRP A 125 7.13 1.98 3.15
CA TRP A 125 6.41 2.49 4.32
C TRP A 125 5.47 1.43 4.92
N SER A 126 4.64 0.79 4.08
CA SER A 126 3.77 -0.32 4.49
C SER A 126 4.54 -1.44 5.17
N THR A 127 5.72 -1.77 4.66
CA THR A 127 6.59 -2.79 5.25
C THR A 127 7.03 -2.38 6.66
N ALA A 128 7.53 -1.16 6.84
CA ALA A 128 7.90 -0.64 8.16
C ALA A 128 6.71 -0.60 9.14
N PHE A 129 5.54 -0.18 8.65
CA PHE A 129 4.30 -0.18 9.42
C PHE A 129 3.90 -1.61 9.85
N PHE A 130 3.93 -2.57 8.92
CA PHE A 130 3.61 -3.97 9.21
C PHE A 130 4.59 -4.58 10.23
N PHE A 131 5.89 -4.31 10.09
CA PHE A 131 6.90 -4.72 11.06
C PHE A 131 6.61 -4.15 12.45
N SER A 132 6.20 -2.88 12.56
CA SER A 132 5.85 -2.27 13.85
C SER A 132 4.67 -2.96 14.55
N ILE A 133 3.71 -3.49 13.76
CA ILE A 133 2.59 -4.28 14.30
C ILE A 133 3.11 -5.62 14.83
N VAL A 134 3.91 -6.33 14.03
CA VAL A 134 4.50 -7.63 14.40
C VAL A 134 5.37 -7.52 15.65
N ASP A 135 6.24 -6.52 15.72
CA ASP A 135 7.13 -6.31 16.85
C ASP A 135 6.36 -6.04 18.15
N ARG A 136 5.31 -5.21 18.06
CA ARG A 136 4.45 -4.92 19.21
C ARG A 136 3.73 -6.15 19.76
N MET A 137 3.38 -7.12 18.91
CA MET A 137 2.77 -8.37 19.37
C MET A 137 3.77 -9.28 20.06
N LYS A 138 4.99 -9.40 19.52
CA LYS A 138 6.08 -10.17 20.14
C LYS A 138 6.46 -9.65 21.53
N LEU A 139 6.47 -8.32 21.72
CA LEU A 139 6.74 -7.70 23.01
C LEU A 139 5.66 -8.02 24.06
N LEU A 140 4.39 -8.08 23.64
CA LEU A 140 3.28 -8.43 24.52
C LEU A 140 3.38 -9.90 24.96
N GLU A 141 3.65 -10.82 24.02
CA GLU A 141 3.85 -12.24 24.32
C GLU A 141 4.95 -12.46 25.37
N ARG A 142 6.10 -11.76 25.22
CA ARG A 142 7.21 -11.84 26.19
C ARG A 142 6.85 -11.35 27.60
N HIS A 143 6.05 -10.31 27.74
CA HIS A 143 5.61 -9.83 29.07
C HIS A 143 4.69 -10.85 29.75
N PHE A 144 3.79 -11.48 28.98
CA PHE A 144 2.93 -12.54 29.52
C PHE A 144 3.72 -13.76 29.99
N ASP A 145 4.78 -14.14 29.28
CA ASP A 145 5.64 -15.26 29.68
C ASP A 145 6.50 -14.94 30.90
N ALA A 146 6.96 -13.68 31.05
CA ALA A 146 7.80 -13.25 32.17
C ALA A 146 7.05 -13.14 33.51
N ASP A 147 5.76 -12.75 33.49
CA ASP A 147 4.95 -12.61 34.71
C ASP A 147 4.52 -13.96 35.31
N HIS A 148 4.64 -15.08 34.58
CA HIS A 148 4.22 -16.41 35.04
C HIS A 148 5.28 -17.47 34.67
N PRO A 149 6.46 -17.48 35.32
CA PRO A 149 7.46 -18.51 35.10
C PRO A 149 6.90 -19.89 35.50
N ARG A 150 7.10 -20.89 34.63
CA ARG A 150 6.70 -22.28 34.89
C ARG A 150 7.49 -22.89 36.04
#